data_AF-A0A5K1AC75-F1
#
_entry.id   AF-A0A5K1AC75-F1
#
_cell.length_a   1.000
_cell.length_b   1.000
_cell.length_c   1.000
_cell.angle_alpha   90.00
_cell.angle_beta   90.00
_cell.angle_gamma   90.00
#
_symmetry.space_group_name_H-M   'P 1'
#
loop_
_entity.id
_entity.type
_entity.pdbx_description
1 polymer ?
#
loop_
_entity_poly.entity_id
_entity_poly.type
_entity_poly.pdbx_seq_one_letter_code
_entity_poly.pdbx_strand_id
1 'polypeptide(L)'
;LRLSYGTAGFRANGSLLKSTVFRVGVLAALRSLKTRAAIGLMITASHNPALDNGVKIADPHGGMMTQEWEPFADELANADSPDSVVQ
;
A
#
# COMPACT_ATOMS: atom_id res chain seq x y z
N LEU A 1 6.03 14.03 6.38
CA LEU A 1 6.64 12.89 5.66
C LEU A 1 5.74 12.58 4.47
N ARG A 2 6.28 12.48 3.26
CA ARG A 2 5.52 12.02 2.09
C ARG A 2 5.96 10.59 1.79
N LEU A 3 5.02 9.65 1.80
CA LEU A 3 5.27 8.24 1.52
C LEU A 3 5.17 7.99 0.01
N SER A 4 5.92 7.02 -0.50
CA SER A 4 5.79 6.58 -1.88
C SER A 4 5.83 5.05 -1.97
N TYR A 5 4.98 4.51 -2.82
CA TYR A 5 4.82 3.11 -3.14
C TYR A 5 5.86 2.79 -4.21
N GLY A 6 7.02 2.29 -3.78
CA GLY A 6 8.06 1.83 -4.70
C GLY A 6 7.95 0.34 -5.00
N THR A 7 8.99 -0.21 -5.62
CA THR A 7 9.11 -1.65 -5.94
C THR A 7 8.89 -2.57 -4.74
N ALA A 8 9.09 -2.09 -3.51
CA ALA A 8 8.91 -2.87 -2.29
C ALA A 8 7.65 -2.51 -1.48
N GLY A 9 6.73 -1.74 -2.08
CA GLY A 9 5.59 -1.13 -1.40
C GLY A 9 5.99 0.06 -0.51
N PHE A 10 5.13 0.41 0.44
CA PHE A 10 5.46 1.45 1.43
C PHE A 10 6.37 0.87 2.50
N ARG A 11 7.44 1.61 2.84
CA ARG A 11 8.38 1.25 3.90
C ARG A 11 8.85 2.49 4.66
N ALA A 12 8.82 2.42 5.97
CA ALA A 12 9.27 3.47 6.88
C ALA A 12 9.44 2.88 8.28
N ASN A 13 9.80 3.72 9.26
CA ASN A 13 9.66 3.37 10.66
C ASN A 13 8.21 2.92 10.95
N GLY A 14 8.04 1.77 11.61
CA GLY A 14 6.73 1.15 11.82
C GLY A 14 5.73 2.04 12.57
N SER A 15 6.21 2.94 13.43
CA SER A 15 5.35 3.89 14.15
C SER A 15 4.59 4.86 13.24
N LEU A 16 5.10 5.10 12.02
CA LEU A 16 4.54 6.04 11.04
C LEU A 16 3.54 5.39 10.07
N LEU A 17 3.45 4.05 10.06
CA LEU A 17 2.72 3.31 9.01
C LEU A 17 1.29 2.92 9.37
N LYS A 18 0.78 3.28 10.56
CA LYS A 18 -0.58 2.86 10.98
C LYS A 18 -1.67 3.29 10.00
N SER A 19 -1.69 4.57 9.63
CA SER A 19 -2.66 5.10 8.66
C SER A 19 -2.42 4.50 7.27
N THR A 20 -1.17 4.36 6.85
CA THR A 20 -0.77 3.78 5.57
C THR A 20 -1.28 2.34 5.42
N VAL A 21 -1.06 1.49 6.42
CA VAL A 21 -1.49 0.07 6.39
C VAL A 21 -3.01 -0.02 6.33
N PHE A 22 -3.74 0.79 7.11
CA PHE A 22 -5.20 0.85 7.04
C PHE A 22 -5.68 1.18 5.62
N ARG A 23 -5.11 2.23 5.02
CA ARG A 23 -5.48 2.69 3.69
C ARG A 23 -5.06 1.72 2.58
N VAL A 24 -3.94 1.02 2.74
CA VAL A 24 -3.55 -0.06 1.82
C VAL A 24 -4.51 -1.25 1.91
N GLY A 25 -5.13 -1.50 3.07
CA GLY A 25 -6.24 -2.46 3.18
C GLY A 25 -7.44 -2.07 2.31
N VAL A 26 -7.82 -0.79 2.32
CA VAL A 26 -8.86 -0.26 1.41
C VAL A 26 -8.44 -0.38 -0.06
N LEU A 27 -7.19 -0.01 -0.38
CA LEU A 27 -6.63 -0.15 -1.72
C LEU A 27 -6.70 -1.59 -2.24
N ALA A 28 -6.32 -2.57 -1.39
CA ALA A 28 -6.37 -3.98 -1.74
C ALA A 28 -7.81 -4.45 -2.01
N ALA A 29 -8.79 -3.97 -1.25
CA ALA A 29 -10.20 -4.25 -1.51
C ALA A 29 -10.67 -3.67 -2.86
N LEU A 30 -10.30 -2.42 -3.16
CA LEU A 30 -10.60 -1.79 -4.46
C LEU A 30 -9.93 -2.53 -5.61
N ARG A 31 -8.66 -2.95 -5.43
CA ARG A 31 -7.93 -3.75 -6.42
C ARG A 31 -8.59 -5.11 -6.65
N SER A 32 -9.08 -5.75 -5.58
CA SER A 32 -9.82 -7.01 -5.68
C SER A 32 -11.12 -6.84 -6.47
N LEU A 33 -11.87 -5.77 -6.23
CA LEU A 33 -13.07 -5.43 -7.01
C LEU A 33 -12.73 -5.19 -8.50
N LYS A 34 -11.65 -4.45 -8.79
CA LYS A 34 -11.21 -4.16 -10.16
C LYS A 34 -10.79 -5.42 -10.93
N THR A 35 -10.08 -6.33 -10.25
CA THR A 35 -9.53 -7.55 -10.85
C THR A 35 -10.48 -8.75 -10.79
N ARG A 36 -11.53 -8.68 -9.96
CA ARG A 36 -12.43 -9.78 -9.61
C ARG A 36 -11.69 -11.02 -9.12
N ALA A 37 -10.64 -10.80 -8.33
CA ALA A 37 -9.76 -11.85 -7.84
C ALA A 37 -9.21 -11.52 -6.45
N ALA A 38 -8.62 -12.53 -5.79
CA ALA A 38 -7.94 -12.34 -4.52
C ALA A 38 -6.69 -11.48 -4.67
N ILE A 39 -6.47 -10.57 -3.73
CA ILE A 39 -5.30 -9.69 -3.66
C ILE A 39 -4.52 -10.00 -2.38
N GLY A 40 -3.22 -10.20 -2.53
CA GLY A 40 -2.33 -10.47 -1.40
C GLY A 40 -1.84 -9.19 -0.75
N LEU A 41 -1.65 -9.22 0.56
CA LEU A 41 -0.94 -8.20 1.32
C LEU A 41 0.19 -8.86 2.11
N MET A 42 1.37 -8.25 2.06
CA MET A 42 2.51 -8.68 2.86
C MET A 42 2.98 -7.55 3.75
N ILE A 43 2.98 -7.78 5.07
CA ILE A 43 3.50 -6.85 6.08
C ILE A 43 4.94 -7.27 6.41
N THR A 44 5.92 -6.51 5.92
CA THR A 44 7.34 -6.77 6.14
C THR A 44 8.21 -5.61 5.67
N ALA A 45 9.33 -5.37 6.36
CA ALA A 45 10.43 -4.57 5.83
C ALA A 45 11.63 -5.42 5.36
N SER A 46 11.45 -6.75 5.24
CA SER A 46 12.47 -7.68 4.74
C SER A 46 13.79 -7.61 5.53
N HIS A 47 14.85 -7.02 4.98
CA HIS A 47 16.18 -6.95 5.59
C HIS A 47 16.42 -5.66 6.40
N ASN A 48 15.42 -4.78 6.47
CA ASN A 48 15.54 -3.52 7.18
C ASN A 48 15.68 -3.70 8.71
N PRO A 49 16.15 -2.66 9.44
CA PRO A 49 16.18 -2.65 10.89
C PRO A 49 14.83 -3.02 11.54
N ALA A 50 14.88 -3.57 12.75
CA ALA A 50 13.68 -4.07 13.44
C ALA A 50 12.60 -3.01 13.73
N LEU A 51 12.99 -1.72 13.76
CA LEU A 51 12.08 -0.60 13.95
C LEU A 51 11.32 -0.22 12.67
N ASP A 52 11.77 -0.67 11.51
CA ASP A 52 11.10 -0.45 10.23
C ASP A 52 10.02 -1.51 10.01
N ASN A 53 8.98 -1.12 9.29
CA ASN A 53 8.02 -2.05 8.73
C ASN A 53 7.64 -1.62 7.31
N GLY A 54 6.78 -2.38 6.66
CA GLY A 54 6.26 -2.03 5.35
C GLY A 54 5.04 -2.84 4.99
N VAL A 55 4.39 -2.42 3.92
CA VAL A 55 3.26 -3.14 3.32
C VAL A 55 3.39 -3.10 1.81
N LYS A 56 3.18 -4.26 1.17
CA LYS A 56 3.10 -4.39 -0.29
C LYS A 56 1.94 -5.28 -0.71
N ILE A 57 1.36 -4.94 -1.86
CA ILE A 57 0.29 -5.65 -2.55
C ILE A 57 0.89 -6.65 -3.55
N ALA A 58 0.31 -7.86 -3.57
CA ALA A 58 0.52 -8.84 -4.61
C ALA A 58 -0.75 -8.99 -5.45
N ASP A 59 -0.61 -8.83 -6.77
CA ASP A 59 -1.69 -9.03 -7.73
C ASP A 59 -2.05 -10.51 -7.89
N PRO A 60 -3.19 -10.86 -8.53
CA PRO A 60 -3.73 -12.23 -8.52
C PRO A 60 -2.78 -13.32 -9.03
N HIS A 61 -1.84 -12.98 -9.90
CA HIS A 61 -0.80 -13.88 -10.40
C HIS A 61 0.37 -14.07 -9.42
N GLY A 62 0.28 -13.54 -8.20
CA GLY A 62 1.31 -13.61 -7.15
C GLY A 62 2.48 -12.63 -7.34
N GLY A 63 2.48 -11.85 -8.42
CA GLY A 63 3.48 -10.83 -8.68
C GLY A 63 3.14 -9.50 -8.02
N MET A 64 3.97 -8.49 -8.26
CA MET A 64 3.77 -7.14 -7.74
C MET A 64 2.49 -6.51 -8.31
N MET A 65 1.89 -5.60 -7.56
CA MET A 65 0.86 -4.70 -8.08
C MET A 65 1.36 -3.99 -9.33
N THR A 66 0.51 -3.87 -10.36
CA THR A 66 0.83 -3.06 -11.55
C THR A 66 1.26 -1.63 -11.18
N GLN A 67 2.27 -1.12 -11.89
CA GLN A 67 2.78 0.25 -11.70
C GLN A 67 1.71 1.32 -11.93
N GLU A 68 0.69 1.02 -12.74
CA GLU A 68 -0.45 1.93 -12.99
C GLU A 68 -1.23 2.28 -11.70
N TRP A 69 -1.16 1.44 -10.66
CA TRP A 69 -1.84 1.66 -9.39
C TRP A 69 -0.96 2.32 -8.32
N GLU A 70 0.35 2.45 -8.56
CA GLU A 70 1.28 3.07 -7.59
C GLU A 70 0.96 4.56 -7.34
N PRO A 71 0.64 5.40 -8.35
CA PRO A 71 0.25 6.79 -8.11
C PRO A 71 -1.02 6.90 -7.25
N PHE A 72 -2.01 6.03 -7.50
CA PHE A 72 -3.23 5.99 -6.69
C PHE A 72 -2.97 5.53 -5.25
N ALA A 73 -2.04 4.57 -5.07
CA ALA A 73 -1.59 4.18 -3.74
C ALA A 73 -0.96 5.35 -2.98
N ASP A 74 -0.12 6.14 -3.65
CA ASP A 74 0.54 7.32 -3.09
C ASP A 74 -0.47 8.39 -2.68
N GLU A 75 -1.41 8.72 -3.55
CA GLU A 75 -2.48 9.68 -3.25
C GLU A 75 -3.29 9.23 -2.02
N LEU A 76 -3.73 7.97 -2.00
CA LEU A 76 -4.49 7.43 -0.89
C LEU A 76 -3.67 7.42 0.41
N ALA A 77 -2.41 7.00 0.39
CA ALA A 77 -1.56 6.95 1.57
C ALA A 77 -1.24 8.33 2.15
N ASN A 78 -1.14 9.36 1.30
CA ASN A 78 -0.78 10.72 1.70
C ASN A 78 -1.98 11.68 1.85
N ALA A 79 -3.21 11.23 1.58
CA ALA A 79 -4.42 12.04 1.77
C ALA A 79 -4.54 12.63 3.20
N ASP A 80 -4.84 13.91 3.32
CA ASP A 80 -4.99 14.58 4.62
C ASP A 80 -6.28 14.18 5.34
N SER A 81 -7.33 13.85 4.57
CA SER A 81 -8.63 13.42 5.10
C SER A 81 -9.28 12.37 4.19
N PRO A 82 -10.31 11.65 4.66
CA PRO A 82 -11.10 10.77 3.79
C PRO A 82 -11.75 11.50 2.61
N ASP A 83 -12.13 12.77 2.78
CA ASP A 83 -12.78 13.55 1.73
C ASP A 83 -11.82 13.89 0.58
N SER A 84 -10.52 13.96 0.83
CA SER A 84 -9.53 14.29 -0.21
C SER A 84 -9.25 13.14 -1.19
N VAL A 85 -9.89 11.98 -1.01
CA VAL A 85 -9.71 10.79 -1.86
C VAL A 85 -10.99 10.40 -2.61
N VAL A 86 -12.07 11.17 -2.45
CA VAL A 86 -13.31 11.00 -3.21
C VAL A 86 -13.19 11.84 -4.49
N GLN A 87 -13.18 11.18 -5.65
CA GLN A 87 -13.38 11.83 -6.95
C GLN A 87 -14.80 11.58 -7.45
#